data_AF-A0A969WUG4-F1
#
_entry.id   AF-A0A969WUG4-F1
#
_cell.length_a   1.000
_cell.length_b   1.000
_cell.length_c   1.000
_cell.angle_alpha   90.00
_cell.angle_beta   90.00
_cell.angle_gamma   90.00
#
_symmetry.space_group_name_H-M   'P 1'
#
loop_
_entity.id
_entity.type
_entity.pdbx_description
1 polymer ?
#
loop_
_entity_poly.entity_id
_entity_poly.type
_entity_poly.pdbx_seq_one_letter_code
_entity_poly.pdbx_strand_id
1 'polypeptide(L)'
;MDHSLKTKPQIIFAGENHGGLAAFKSLQSSFSHIEVLSDDDNILKKMRRSDSRIFSFREAKAPLAVCAAYRQLIEKEILDKITIINTHPSLLPKYRGVHALAWAMINMEKELGFTIHLMNEYVDDGDILEQFRVDYNNQSSPKILNLFNENVEHN
;
A
#
# COMPACT_ATOMS: atom_id res chain seq x y z
N MET A 1 -32.40 5.27 24.83
CA MET A 1 -31.06 4.66 24.77
C MET A 1 -30.78 4.35 23.31
N ASP A 2 -30.08 5.26 22.62
CA ASP A 2 -29.52 4.96 21.31
C ASP A 2 -28.05 5.39 21.35
N HIS A 3 -27.23 4.51 21.90
CA HIS A 3 -25.81 4.55 21.62
C HIS A 3 -25.65 3.95 20.25
N SER A 4 -25.78 4.79 19.21
CA SER A 4 -25.19 4.48 17.92
C SER A 4 -23.71 4.20 18.20
N LEU A 5 -23.37 2.92 18.29
CA LEU A 5 -22.00 2.46 18.37
C LEU A 5 -21.36 3.03 17.12
N LYS A 6 -20.62 4.14 17.25
CA LYS A 6 -19.76 4.61 16.18
C LYS A 6 -18.84 3.45 15.90
N THR A 7 -19.12 2.71 14.84
CA THR A 7 -18.27 1.63 14.35
C THR A 7 -16.89 2.24 14.21
N LYS A 8 -15.94 1.76 15.01
CA LYS A 8 -14.56 2.25 14.91
C LYS A 8 -14.09 2.07 13.47
N PRO A 9 -13.24 2.97 12.93
CA PRO A 9 -12.83 2.90 11.54
C PRO A 9 -12.15 1.56 11.26
N GLN A 10 -12.60 0.93 10.16
CA GLN A 10 -12.11 -0.34 9.63
C GLN A 10 -11.50 -0.07 8.25
N ILE A 11 -10.46 -0.82 7.90
CA ILE A 11 -9.79 -0.71 6.60
C ILE A 11 -9.35 -2.09 6.13
N ILE A 12 -9.20 -2.27 4.82
CA ILE A 12 -8.53 -3.41 4.24
C ILE A 12 -7.05 -3.08 4.03
N PHE A 13 -6.18 -4.02 4.37
CA PHE A 13 -4.79 -4.01 3.93
C PHE A 13 -4.57 -5.18 2.97
N ALA A 14 -4.06 -4.90 1.78
CA ALA A 14 -3.66 -5.92 0.81
C ALA A 14 -2.19 -5.70 0.42
N GLY A 15 -1.32 -6.67 0.67
CA GLY A 15 0.08 -6.43 0.42
C GLY A 15 1.02 -7.52 0.87
N GLU A 16 2.27 -7.40 0.42
CA GLU A 16 3.29 -8.43 0.61
C GLU A 16 4.67 -7.80 0.83
N ASN A 17 5.63 -8.60 1.32
CA ASN A 17 7.03 -8.24 1.50
C ASN A 17 7.25 -7.07 2.47
N HIS A 18 8.50 -6.59 2.54
CA HIS A 18 8.92 -5.54 3.47
C HIS A 18 8.15 -4.22 3.31
N GLY A 19 7.87 -3.78 2.08
CA GLY A 19 7.08 -2.56 1.85
C GLY A 19 5.64 -2.69 2.31
N GLY A 20 5.02 -3.85 2.07
CA GLY A 20 3.70 -4.17 2.61
C GLY A 20 3.69 -4.17 4.13
N LEU A 21 4.71 -4.74 4.77
CA LEU A 21 4.82 -4.76 6.23
C LEU A 21 4.93 -3.35 6.84
N ALA A 22 5.67 -2.43 6.22
CA ALA A 22 5.77 -1.04 6.66
C ALA A 22 4.41 -0.34 6.62
N ALA A 23 3.71 -0.43 5.49
CA ALA A 23 2.36 0.11 5.33
C ALA A 23 1.37 -0.50 6.34
N PHE A 24 1.41 -1.82 6.52
CA PHE A 24 0.54 -2.51 7.49
C PHE A 24 0.72 -1.99 8.91
N LYS A 25 1.97 -1.80 9.36
CA LYS A 25 2.25 -1.23 10.69
C LYS A 25 1.77 0.20 10.84
N SER A 26 1.94 1.05 9.83
CA SER A 26 1.43 2.43 9.85
C SER A 26 -0.10 2.42 10.04
N LEU A 27 -0.82 1.57 9.30
CA LEU A 27 -2.27 1.42 9.43
C LEU A 27 -2.70 0.96 10.84
N GLN A 28 -1.92 0.09 11.50
CA GLN A 28 -2.24 -0.35 12.86
C GLN A 28 -2.25 0.78 13.89
N SER A 29 -1.56 1.90 13.63
CA SER A 29 -1.58 3.08 14.50
C SER A 29 -2.87 3.90 14.37
N SER A 30 -3.50 3.85 13.19
CA SER A 30 -4.65 4.70 12.82
C SER A 30 -5.99 3.96 12.84
N PHE A 31 -5.98 2.66 12.62
CA PHE A 31 -7.18 1.83 12.49
C PHE A 31 -7.30 0.81 13.60
N SER A 32 -8.50 0.66 14.14
CA SER A 32 -8.77 -0.26 15.25
C SER A 32 -8.97 -1.72 14.84
N HIS A 33 -9.27 -1.94 13.57
CA HIS A 33 -9.49 -3.24 12.95
C HIS A 33 -9.03 -3.17 11.50
N ILE A 34 -8.27 -4.18 11.06
CA ILE A 34 -7.81 -4.31 9.69
C ILE A 34 -8.25 -5.67 9.14
N GLU A 35 -8.88 -5.67 7.97
CA GLU A 35 -9.12 -6.87 7.16
C GLU A 35 -7.85 -7.11 6.31
N VAL A 36 -7.13 -8.20 6.59
CA VAL A 36 -5.79 -8.46 6.04
C VAL A 36 -5.88 -9.48 4.91
N LEU A 37 -5.53 -9.03 3.70
CA LEU A 37 -5.38 -9.84 2.50
C LEU A 37 -3.88 -9.97 2.16
N SER A 38 -3.24 -11.03 2.65
CA SER A 38 -1.81 -11.28 2.45
C SER A 38 -1.51 -12.77 2.58
N ASP A 39 -0.50 -13.21 1.85
CA ASP A 39 0.13 -14.53 1.99
C ASP A 39 1.52 -14.47 2.64
N ASP A 40 2.03 -13.28 3.00
CA ASP A 40 3.29 -13.10 3.70
C ASP A 40 3.17 -13.38 5.21
N ASP A 41 3.83 -14.45 5.65
CA ASP A 41 3.92 -14.86 7.05
C ASP A 41 4.38 -13.74 8.01
N ASN A 42 5.23 -12.82 7.57
CA ASN A 42 5.72 -11.72 8.41
C ASN A 42 4.62 -10.71 8.69
N ILE A 43 3.72 -10.47 7.73
CA ILE A 43 2.55 -9.62 7.89
C ILE A 43 1.53 -10.34 8.77
N LEU A 44 1.23 -11.60 8.46
CA LEU A 44 0.24 -12.40 9.20
C LEU A 44 0.61 -12.56 10.69
N LYS A 45 1.90 -12.76 11.02
CA LYS A 45 2.38 -12.83 12.40
C LYS A 45 2.25 -11.52 13.18
N LYS A 46 2.02 -10.39 12.51
CA LYS A 46 1.88 -9.06 13.13
C LYS A 46 0.42 -8.62 13.29
N MET A 47 -0.54 -9.42 12.83
CA MET A 47 -1.95 -9.16 13.05
C MET A 47 -2.27 -9.07 14.55
N ARG A 48 -3.12 -8.09 14.92
CA ARG A 48 -3.67 -8.00 16.27
C ARG A 48 -4.83 -8.99 16.40
N ARG A 49 -5.20 -9.32 17.64
CA ARG A 49 -6.42 -10.11 17.91
C ARG A 49 -7.69 -9.49 17.36
N SER A 50 -7.70 -8.17 17.22
CA SER A 50 -8.83 -7.45 16.64
C SER A 50 -8.87 -7.57 15.12
N ASP A 51 -7.76 -7.82 14.43
CA ASP A 51 -7.69 -7.89 12.97
C ASP A 51 -8.23 -9.24 12.46
N SER A 52 -8.67 -9.30 11.21
CA SER A 52 -9.17 -10.55 10.59
C SER A 52 -8.50 -10.80 9.25
N ARG A 53 -8.21 -12.07 8.95
CA ARG A 53 -7.70 -12.45 7.64
C ARG A 53 -8.87 -12.64 6.68
N ILE A 54 -8.74 -12.11 5.48
CA ILE A 54 -9.63 -12.36 4.34
C ILE A 54 -8.81 -12.97 3.22
N PHE A 55 -9.46 -13.73 2.33
CA PHE A 55 -8.79 -14.40 1.21
C PHE A 55 -9.11 -13.76 -0.15
N SER A 56 -10.06 -12.81 -0.16
CA SER A 56 -10.42 -12.03 -1.34
C SER A 56 -11.06 -10.71 -0.94
N PHE A 57 -10.92 -9.67 -1.76
CA PHE A 57 -11.70 -8.43 -1.63
C PHE A 57 -13.22 -8.65 -1.64
N ARG A 58 -13.71 -9.78 -2.19
CA ARG A 58 -15.15 -10.13 -2.16
C ARG A 58 -15.67 -10.41 -0.76
N GLU A 59 -14.81 -10.78 0.18
CA GLU A 59 -15.16 -11.06 1.57
C GLU A 59 -15.13 -9.80 2.45
N ALA A 60 -14.54 -8.72 1.93
CA ALA A 60 -14.26 -7.53 2.68
C ALA A 60 -15.53 -6.75 3.03
N LYS A 61 -15.53 -6.13 4.20
CA LYS A 61 -16.62 -5.34 4.75
C LYS A 61 -16.31 -3.85 4.74
N ALA A 62 -15.04 -3.48 4.79
CA ALA A 62 -14.64 -2.08 4.73
C ALA A 62 -14.71 -1.53 3.28
N PRO A 63 -15.10 -0.26 3.10
CA PRO A 63 -15.18 0.37 1.77
C PRO A 63 -13.85 1.00 1.31
N LEU A 64 -12.80 0.93 2.13
CA LEU A 64 -11.49 1.53 1.88
C LEU A 64 -10.39 0.48 2.04
N ALA A 65 -9.46 0.45 1.11
CA ALA A 65 -8.30 -0.43 1.12
C ALA A 65 -6.99 0.32 0.86
N VAL A 66 -5.90 -0.20 1.44
CA VAL A 66 -4.54 0.16 1.07
C VAL A 66 -3.84 -1.06 0.47
N CYS A 67 -3.34 -0.87 -0.74
CA CYS A 67 -2.49 -1.81 -1.47
C CYS A 67 -1.02 -1.41 -1.35
N ALA A 68 -0.17 -2.35 -0.95
CA ALA A 68 1.27 -2.13 -0.88
C ALA A 68 2.02 -3.39 -1.36
N ALA A 69 2.63 -3.30 -2.55
CA ALA A 69 3.26 -4.43 -3.24
C ALA A 69 2.31 -5.63 -3.51
N TYR A 70 1.01 -5.36 -3.62
CA TYR A 70 0.01 -6.35 -4.03
C TYR A 70 0.13 -6.62 -5.52
N ARG A 71 0.14 -7.89 -5.93
CA ARG A 71 0.54 -8.32 -7.29
C ARG A 71 -0.62 -8.80 -8.16
N GLN A 72 -1.82 -8.92 -7.61
CA GLN A 72 -2.97 -9.41 -8.37
C GLN A 72 -3.72 -8.22 -8.97
N LEU A 73 -4.20 -8.39 -10.20
CA LEU A 73 -5.13 -7.44 -10.79
C LEU A 73 -6.44 -7.45 -10.02
N ILE A 74 -7.00 -6.28 -9.79
CA ILE A 74 -8.26 -6.11 -9.07
C ILE A 74 -9.35 -5.89 -10.12
N GLU A 75 -10.39 -6.73 -10.05
CA GLU A 75 -11.51 -6.65 -10.97
C GLU A 75 -12.26 -5.32 -10.84
N LYS A 76 -12.81 -4.83 -11.95
CA LYS A 76 -13.54 -3.56 -12.00
C LYS A 76 -14.72 -3.53 -11.04
N GLU A 77 -15.45 -4.64 -10.86
CA GLU A 77 -16.57 -4.69 -9.90
C GLU A 77 -16.13 -4.48 -8.44
N ILE A 78 -14.87 -4.75 -8.11
CA ILE A 78 -14.29 -4.47 -6.80
C ILE A 78 -13.89 -3.01 -6.70
N LEU A 79 -13.21 -2.47 -7.71
CA LEU A 79 -12.81 -1.06 -7.78
C LEU A 79 -14.02 -0.11 -7.75
N ASP A 80 -15.16 -0.52 -8.30
CA ASP A 80 -16.40 0.25 -8.26
C ASP A 80 -17.06 0.26 -6.86
N LYS A 81 -16.65 -0.63 -5.94
CA LYS A 81 -17.23 -0.78 -4.58
C LYS A 81 -16.30 -0.36 -3.46
N ILE A 82 -15.00 -0.53 -3.65
CA ILE A 82 -13.96 -0.30 -2.66
C ILE A 82 -13.03 0.77 -3.22
N THR A 83 -12.86 1.85 -2.49
CA THR A 83 -11.81 2.83 -2.80
C THR A 83 -10.47 2.22 -2.42
N ILE A 84 -9.55 2.08 -3.37
CA ILE A 84 -8.25 1.45 -3.12
C ILE A 84 -7.14 2.48 -3.35
N ILE A 85 -6.35 2.71 -2.31
CA ILE A 85 -5.14 3.53 -2.34
C ILE A 85 -3.96 2.58 -2.54
N ASN A 86 -3.08 2.86 -3.50
CA ASN A 86 -1.89 2.06 -3.75
C ASN A 86 -0.61 2.86 -3.47
N THR A 87 0.39 2.17 -2.92
CA THR A 87 1.76 2.69 -2.82
C THR A 87 2.62 2.09 -3.94
N HIS A 88 3.15 2.94 -4.81
CA HIS A 88 3.96 2.54 -5.95
C HIS A 88 5.39 3.08 -5.85
N PRO A 89 6.45 2.26 -5.96
CA PRO A 89 7.84 2.69 -5.74
C PRO A 89 8.45 3.41 -6.95
N SER A 90 7.75 4.41 -7.47
CA SER A 90 8.28 5.39 -8.41
C SER A 90 7.58 6.74 -8.27
N LEU A 91 8.13 7.75 -8.95
CA LEU A 91 7.49 9.03 -9.16
C LEU A 91 6.59 8.94 -10.40
N LEU A 92 5.34 8.49 -10.21
CA LEU A 92 4.35 8.43 -11.28
C LEU A 92 4.19 9.80 -11.99
N PRO A 93 3.93 9.81 -13.30
CA PRO A 93 3.58 8.66 -14.16
C PRO A 93 4.78 7.86 -14.68
N LYS A 94 6.01 8.16 -14.25
CA LYS A 94 7.19 7.39 -14.67
C LYS A 94 7.19 6.00 -14.05
N TYR A 95 7.67 5.01 -14.81
CA TYR A 95 7.92 3.65 -14.33
C TYR A 95 6.68 2.95 -13.73
N ARG A 96 5.54 3.02 -14.42
CA ARG A 96 4.38 2.17 -14.10
C ARG A 96 4.71 0.69 -14.23
N GLY A 97 4.00 -0.15 -13.48
CA GLY A 97 4.13 -1.59 -13.51
C GLY A 97 5.31 -2.11 -12.69
N VAL A 98 5.83 -3.27 -13.07
CA VAL A 98 6.74 -4.03 -12.21
C VAL A 98 8.16 -3.47 -12.21
N HIS A 99 8.89 -3.71 -11.11
CA HIS A 99 10.31 -3.36 -10.97
C HIS A 99 10.64 -1.87 -11.16
N ALA A 100 9.68 -0.98 -10.84
CA ALA A 100 9.77 0.45 -11.10
C ALA A 100 11.05 1.11 -10.55
N LEU A 101 11.40 0.84 -9.28
CA LEU A 101 12.62 1.33 -8.65
C LEU A 101 13.89 0.88 -9.40
N ALA A 102 13.94 -0.39 -9.81
CA ALA A 102 15.10 -0.93 -10.52
C ALA A 102 15.28 -0.26 -11.87
N TRP A 103 14.20 -0.05 -12.62
CA TRP A 103 14.25 0.68 -13.90
C TRP A 103 14.68 2.14 -13.74
N ALA A 104 14.22 2.82 -12.69
CA ALA A 104 14.64 4.18 -12.40
C ALA A 104 16.15 4.26 -12.10
N MET A 105 16.68 3.30 -11.34
CA MET A 105 18.12 3.19 -11.07
C MET A 105 18.94 2.85 -12.31
N ILE A 106 18.49 1.89 -13.14
CA ILE A 106 19.14 1.51 -14.40
C ILE A 106 19.26 2.71 -15.34
N ASN A 107 18.22 3.54 -15.39
CA ASN A 107 18.21 4.76 -16.20
C ASN A 107 18.97 5.93 -15.58
N MET A 108 19.63 5.72 -14.43
CA MET A 108 20.40 6.75 -13.70
C MET A 108 19.58 8.01 -13.41
N GLU A 109 18.31 7.83 -13.02
CA GLU A 109 17.48 8.94 -12.57
C GLU A 109 18.15 9.65 -11.38
N LYS A 110 18.13 10.98 -11.38
CA LYS A 110 18.71 11.78 -10.29
C LYS A 110 17.88 11.70 -9.02
N GLU A 111 16.57 11.64 -9.19
CA GLU A 111 15.61 11.51 -8.10
C GLU A 111 14.89 10.17 -8.20
N LEU A 112 14.75 9.52 -7.06
CA LEU A 112 13.87 8.37 -6.89
C LEU A 112 12.72 8.77 -5.96
N GLY A 113 11.74 7.90 -5.82
CA GLY A 113 10.63 8.16 -4.92
C GLY A 113 9.58 7.08 -4.93
N PHE A 114 8.52 7.33 -4.19
CA PHE A 114 7.30 6.54 -4.25
C PHE A 114 6.09 7.47 -4.35
N THR A 115 5.01 6.94 -4.87
CA THR A 115 3.75 7.63 -5.07
C THR A 115 2.64 6.91 -4.30
N ILE A 116 1.79 7.68 -3.64
CA ILE A 116 0.49 7.24 -3.13
C ILE A 116 -0.55 7.72 -4.15
N HIS A 117 -1.34 6.80 -4.69
CA HIS A 117 -2.35 7.13 -5.69
C HIS A 117 -3.61 6.29 -5.52
N LEU A 118 -4.73 6.76 -6.08
CA LEU A 118 -5.95 5.96 -6.21
C LEU A 118 -5.75 4.91 -7.31
N MET A 119 -6.23 3.70 -7.10
CA MET A 119 -6.31 2.70 -8.16
C MET A 119 -7.51 2.95 -9.06
N ASN A 120 -7.33 2.71 -10.36
CA ASN A 120 -8.39 2.61 -11.35
C ASN A 120 -8.22 1.28 -12.12
N GLU A 121 -8.95 1.09 -13.22
CA GLU A 121 -8.86 -0.13 -14.03
C GLU A 121 -7.53 -0.28 -14.79
N TYR A 122 -6.66 0.73 -14.74
CA TYR A 122 -5.36 0.76 -15.40
C TYR A 122 -4.21 0.64 -14.39
N VAL A 123 -3.10 0.06 -14.85
CA VAL A 123 -1.93 -0.21 -13.99
C VAL A 123 -1.22 1.10 -13.62
N ASP A 124 -1.18 1.41 -12.32
CA ASP A 124 -0.47 2.56 -11.74
C ASP A 124 -0.78 3.90 -12.42
N ASP A 125 -2.05 4.11 -12.77
CA ASP A 125 -2.48 5.26 -13.59
C ASP A 125 -3.49 6.18 -12.91
N GLY A 126 -4.11 5.76 -11.80
CA GLY A 126 -5.10 6.60 -11.12
C GLY A 126 -4.50 7.82 -10.41
N ASP A 127 -5.39 8.66 -9.88
CA ASP A 127 -5.05 9.99 -9.40
C ASP A 127 -4.01 9.96 -8.28
N ILE A 128 -2.95 10.75 -8.47
CA ILE A 128 -1.87 10.91 -7.50
C ILE A 128 -2.39 11.70 -6.30
N LEU A 129 -2.28 11.11 -5.11
CA LEU A 129 -2.63 11.74 -3.84
C LEU A 129 -1.40 12.43 -3.25
N GLU A 130 -0.25 11.76 -3.28
CA GLU A 130 1.00 12.27 -2.72
C GLU A 130 2.22 11.63 -3.39
N GLN A 131 3.34 12.34 -3.41
CA GLN A 131 4.63 11.81 -3.84
C GLN A 131 5.73 12.18 -2.86
N PHE A 132 6.54 11.20 -2.52
CA PHE A 132 7.77 11.41 -1.75
C PHE A 132 8.98 11.25 -2.66
N ARG A 133 9.91 12.20 -2.59
CA ARG A 133 11.11 12.27 -3.42
C ARG A 133 12.36 12.14 -2.56
N VAL A 134 13.35 11.42 -3.08
CA VAL A 134 14.69 11.32 -2.50
C VAL A 134 15.72 11.50 -3.60
N ASP A 135 16.81 12.19 -3.27
CA ASP A 135 17.98 12.22 -4.14
C ASP A 135 18.60 10.82 -4.18
N TYR A 136 18.78 10.29 -5.39
CA TYR A 136 19.33 8.95 -5.58
C TYR A 136 20.75 8.86 -5.01
N ASN A 137 21.59 9.85 -5.29
CA ASN A 137 23.01 9.90 -4.88
C ASN A 137 23.78 8.57 -5.06
N ASN A 138 23.43 7.78 -6.10
CA ASN A 138 23.99 6.46 -6.38
C ASN A 138 23.95 5.48 -5.18
N GLN A 139 22.95 5.60 -4.32
CA GLN A 139 22.77 4.69 -3.20
C GLN A 139 22.28 3.30 -3.65
N SER A 140 22.41 2.31 -2.78
CA SER A 140 21.91 0.96 -3.09
C SER A 140 20.38 0.90 -2.97
N SER A 141 19.76 -0.01 -3.73
CA SER A 141 18.30 -0.19 -3.66
C SER A 141 17.77 -0.52 -2.25
N PRO A 142 18.45 -1.34 -1.40
CA PRO A 142 17.97 -1.58 -0.04
C PRO A 142 17.98 -0.30 0.81
N LYS A 143 18.97 0.60 0.61
CA LYS A 143 19.04 1.85 1.35
C LYS A 143 17.89 2.79 0.98
N ILE A 144 17.59 2.90 -0.31
CA ILE A 144 16.44 3.69 -0.81
C ILE A 144 15.11 3.10 -0.31
N LEU A 145 14.94 1.77 -0.38
CA LEU A 145 13.72 1.12 0.13
C LEU A 145 13.55 1.29 1.64
N ASN A 146 14.63 1.26 2.42
CA ASN A 146 14.56 1.53 3.85
C ASN A 146 14.12 2.96 4.14
N LEU A 147 14.61 3.95 3.40
CA LEU A 147 14.15 5.35 3.53
C LEU A 147 12.65 5.47 3.23
N PHE A 148 12.14 4.74 2.24
CA PHE A 148 10.70 4.72 1.96
C PHE A 148 9.91 4.08 3.11
N ASN A 149 10.39 2.95 3.64
CA ASN A 149 9.75 2.27 4.76
C ASN A 149 9.72 3.16 6.01
N GLU A 150 10.83 3.83 6.34
CA GLU A 150 10.89 4.78 7.47
C GLU A 150 9.89 5.92 7.28
N ASN A 151 9.79 6.48 6.08
CA ASN A 151 8.80 7.52 5.79
C ASN A 151 7.36 7.02 5.97
N VAL A 152 7.06 5.81 5.49
CA VAL A 152 5.72 5.20 5.62
C VAL A 152 5.40 4.80 7.06
N GLU A 153 6.34 4.27 7.84
CA GLU A 153 6.10 3.88 9.23
C GLU A 153 5.85 5.10 10.16
N HIS A 154 6.26 6.29 9.73
CA HIS A 154 6.18 7.52 10.53
C HIS A 154 5.10 8.52 10.08
N ASN A 155 4.37 8.23 9.00
CA ASN A 155 3.26 9.06 8.50
C ASN A 155 2.00 8.21 8.26
#